data_AF-A0A3P1X9V1-F1
#
_entry.id   AF-A0A3P1X9V1-F1
#
_cell.length_a   1.000
_cell.length_b   1.000
_cell.length_c   1.000
_cell.angle_alpha   90.00
_cell.angle_beta   90.00
_cell.angle_gamma   90.00
#
_symmetry.space_group_name_H-M   'P 1'
#
loop_
_entity.id
_entity.type
_entity.pdbx_description
1 polymer ?
#
loop_
_entity_poly.entity_id
_entity_poly.type
_entity_poly.pdbx_seq_one_letter_code
_entity_poly.pdbx_strand_id
1 'polypeptide(L)'
;IDASLTYISEVDPMWESDLLTLVLNPEAVVFANPIASMVCAADCVAVTAGKDNLAAYFCAGCDGNLYPLTGHIYANDDAVRTSSLITQRLLTKLHRQGMLMRTMGADAMCEKTWEYFTPRSQYRLSMLFPTPEAKGPDCCHRLGDSV
;
A
#
# COMPACT_ATOMS: atom_id res chain seq x y z
N ILE A 1 -21.42 -8.82 -4.68
CA ILE A 1 -20.07 -9.44 -4.58
C ILE A 1 -19.05 -8.35 -4.84
N ASP A 2 -18.00 -8.26 -4.02
CA ASP A 2 -16.96 -7.25 -4.21
C ASP A 2 -15.98 -7.73 -5.29
N ALA A 3 -15.62 -6.87 -6.24
CA ALA A 3 -14.78 -7.24 -7.38
C ALA A 3 -13.37 -7.66 -6.93
N SER A 4 -12.89 -7.07 -5.82
CA SER A 4 -11.62 -7.41 -5.18
C SER A 4 -11.48 -8.89 -4.80
N LEU A 5 -12.59 -9.56 -4.44
CA LEU A 5 -12.58 -10.99 -4.08
C LEU A 5 -12.35 -11.92 -5.26
N THR A 6 -12.57 -11.43 -6.48
CA THR A 6 -12.34 -12.19 -7.72
C THR A 6 -10.93 -11.98 -8.29
N TYR A 7 -10.13 -11.12 -7.67
CA TYR A 7 -8.76 -10.85 -8.11
C TYR A 7 -7.84 -12.02 -7.75
N ILE A 8 -7.08 -12.49 -8.74
CA ILE A 8 -6.06 -13.54 -8.58
C ILE A 8 -4.76 -13.00 -9.18
N SER A 9 -3.72 -12.87 -8.37
CA SER A 9 -2.44 -12.28 -8.77
C SER A 9 -1.73 -13.07 -9.88
N GLU A 10 -1.85 -14.40 -9.90
CA GLU A 10 -1.23 -15.26 -10.92
C GLU A 10 -1.81 -15.06 -12.32
N VAL A 11 -3.08 -14.64 -12.41
CA VAL A 11 -3.78 -14.42 -13.69
C VAL A 11 -3.51 -13.01 -14.22
N ASP A 12 -2.99 -12.12 -13.39
CA ASP A 12 -2.74 -10.73 -13.76
C ASP A 12 -1.31 -10.51 -14.27
N PRO A 13 -1.11 -10.34 -15.59
CA PRO A 13 0.22 -10.15 -16.17
C PRO A 13 0.91 -8.85 -15.69
N MET A 14 0.13 -7.87 -15.20
CA MET A 14 0.70 -6.64 -14.63
C MET A 14 1.27 -6.86 -13.23
N TRP A 15 0.91 -7.94 -12.54
CA TRP A 15 1.48 -8.27 -11.24
C TRP A 15 2.90 -8.83 -11.37
N GLU A 16 3.15 -9.52 -12.49
CA GLU A 16 4.40 -10.21 -12.78
C GLU A 16 5.40 -9.34 -13.57
N SER A 17 4.96 -8.27 -14.24
CA SER A 17 5.87 -7.44 -15.04
C SER A 17 5.86 -5.96 -14.64
N ASP A 18 7.02 -5.50 -14.16
CA ASP A 18 7.25 -4.10 -13.80
C ASP A 18 7.08 -3.14 -15.00
N LEU A 19 7.43 -3.60 -16.20
CA LEU A 19 7.30 -2.78 -17.40
C LEU A 19 5.83 -2.57 -17.79
N LEU A 20 5.00 -3.61 -17.66
CA LEU A 20 3.57 -3.50 -17.95
C LEU A 20 2.87 -2.63 -16.90
N THR A 21 3.24 -2.73 -15.62
CA THR A 21 2.66 -1.86 -14.59
C THR A 21 3.04 -0.39 -14.81
N LEU A 22 4.24 -0.12 -15.33
CA LEU A 22 4.70 1.24 -15.66
C LEU A 22 3.85 1.91 -16.76
N VAL A 23 3.38 1.13 -17.73
CA VAL A 23 2.51 1.64 -18.81
C VAL A 23 1.17 2.14 -18.24
N LEU A 24 0.62 1.45 -17.24
CA LEU A 24 -0.65 1.82 -16.60
C LEU A 24 -0.50 2.85 -15.48
N ASN A 25 0.70 2.97 -14.92
CA ASN A 25 1.01 3.85 -13.81
C ASN A 25 2.22 4.74 -14.16
N PRO A 26 2.11 5.61 -15.19
CA PRO A 26 3.24 6.41 -15.67
C PRO A 26 3.72 7.44 -14.64
N GLU A 27 2.89 7.79 -13.65
CA GLU A 27 3.26 8.68 -12.56
C GLU A 27 4.35 8.08 -11.65
N ALA A 28 4.60 6.77 -11.70
CA ALA A 28 5.76 6.15 -11.06
C ALA A 28 7.07 6.81 -11.51
N VAL A 29 7.17 7.29 -12.75
CA VAL A 29 8.35 8.02 -13.26
C VAL A 29 8.54 9.36 -12.53
N VAL A 30 7.45 10.04 -12.18
CA VAL A 30 7.50 11.31 -11.45
C VAL A 30 8.01 11.08 -10.02
N PHE A 31 7.61 9.97 -9.40
CA PHE A 31 8.01 9.61 -8.03
C PHE A 31 9.33 8.82 -7.96
N ALA A 32 9.96 8.49 -9.08
CA ALA A 32 11.26 7.81 -9.14
C ALA A 32 12.45 8.77 -8.89
N ASN A 33 12.20 9.97 -8.36
CA ASN A 33 13.20 11.00 -8.16
C ASN A 33 13.74 10.98 -6.71
N PRO A 34 14.96 11.50 -6.45
CA PRO A 34 15.55 11.50 -5.10
C PRO A 34 14.83 12.42 -4.11
N ILE A 35 14.02 13.37 -4.58
CA ILE A 35 13.22 14.24 -3.69
C ILE A 35 12.06 13.42 -3.12
N ALA A 36 11.42 12.59 -3.94
CA ALA A 36 10.34 11.70 -3.56
C ALA A 36 10.83 10.62 -2.59
N SER A 37 12.04 10.09 -2.77
CA SER A 37 12.63 9.18 -1.79
C SER A 37 12.88 9.84 -0.43
N MET A 38 13.29 11.12 -0.39
CA MET A 38 13.37 11.88 0.86
C MET A 38 12.00 12.09 1.51
N VAL A 39 10.95 12.34 0.71
CA VAL A 39 9.58 12.44 1.22
C VAL A 39 9.13 11.11 1.82
N CYS A 40 9.43 9.98 1.19
CA CYS A 40 9.10 8.66 1.74
C CYS A 40 9.91 8.32 3.00
N ALA A 41 11.17 8.78 3.09
CA ALA A 41 11.93 8.68 4.33
C ALA A 41 11.30 9.49 5.47
N ALA A 42 10.81 10.70 5.17
CA ALA A 42 10.08 11.51 6.14
C ALA A 42 8.72 10.89 6.53
N ASP A 43 8.03 10.24 5.58
CA ASP A 43 6.80 9.49 5.84
C ASP A 43 7.04 8.32 6.81
N CYS A 44 8.12 7.55 6.61
CA CYS A 44 8.50 6.48 7.54
C CYS A 44 8.65 7.00 8.99
N VAL A 45 9.31 8.15 9.17
CA VAL A 45 9.43 8.77 10.51
C VAL A 45 8.08 9.23 11.06
N ALA A 46 7.18 9.74 10.22
CA ALA A 46 5.85 10.17 10.65
C ALA A 46 4.98 8.99 11.10
N VAL A 47 4.96 7.91 10.32
CA VAL A 47 4.15 6.71 10.59
C VAL A 47 4.63 6.01 11.85
N THR A 48 5.94 5.87 12.02
CA THR A 48 6.55 5.31 13.25
C THR A 48 6.32 6.19 14.49
N ALA A 49 6.21 7.51 14.32
CA ALA A 49 5.76 8.41 15.38
C ALA A 49 4.24 8.35 15.63
N GLY A 50 3.53 7.45 14.94
CA GLY A 50 2.12 7.17 15.10
C GLY A 50 1.19 8.09 14.31
N LYS A 51 1.68 8.76 13.26
CA LYS A 51 0.90 9.69 12.43
C LYS A 51 0.94 9.29 10.96
N ASP A 52 -0.24 9.07 10.38
CA ASP A 52 -0.36 8.82 8.94
C ASP A 52 -0.31 10.14 8.16
N ASN A 53 0.67 10.30 7.28
CA ASN A 53 0.71 11.43 6.36
C ASN A 53 -0.09 11.11 5.09
N LEU A 54 -1.33 11.59 5.04
CA LEU A 54 -2.24 11.38 3.91
C LEU A 54 -1.74 12.03 2.61
N ALA A 55 -0.86 13.03 2.68
CA ALA A 55 -0.29 13.67 1.49
C ALA A 55 0.81 12.81 0.83
N ALA A 56 1.42 11.88 1.57
CA ALA A 56 2.44 10.96 1.08
C ALA A 56 1.81 9.65 0.54
N TYR A 57 0.74 9.77 -0.26
CA TYR A 57 -0.01 8.63 -0.81
C TYR A 57 0.81 7.73 -1.76
N PHE A 58 1.94 8.23 -2.26
CA PHE A 58 2.85 7.51 -3.16
C PHE A 58 3.96 6.77 -2.42
N CYS A 59 4.02 6.89 -1.10
CA CYS A 59 5.01 6.22 -0.25
C CYS A 59 4.37 5.05 0.50
N ALA A 60 5.17 4.03 0.80
CA ALA A 60 4.79 2.86 1.60
C ALA A 60 5.38 2.95 3.03
N GLY A 61 5.58 4.16 3.57
CA GLY A 61 6.25 4.39 4.86
C GLY A 61 7.59 3.67 4.97
N CYS A 62 7.81 2.99 6.09
CA CYS A 62 9.02 2.21 6.35
C CYS A 62 9.09 0.88 5.59
N ASP A 63 7.99 0.44 4.96
CA ASP A 63 7.98 -0.80 4.18
C ASP A 63 8.78 -0.66 2.88
N GLY A 64 8.92 0.57 2.36
CA GLY A 64 9.80 0.91 1.25
C GLY A 64 9.12 1.77 0.17
N ASN A 65 9.47 1.51 -1.08
CA ASN A 65 8.89 2.23 -2.22
C ASN A 65 7.60 1.55 -2.68
N LEU A 66 6.52 2.33 -2.80
CA LEU A 66 5.23 1.83 -3.26
C LEU A 66 5.28 1.39 -4.73
N TYR A 67 6.03 2.07 -5.59
CA TYR A 67 6.22 1.64 -6.98
C TYR A 67 7.47 0.77 -7.13
N PRO A 68 7.47 -0.20 -8.07
CA PRO A 68 6.36 -0.60 -8.95
C PRO A 68 5.25 -1.37 -8.22
N LEU A 69 3.98 -1.27 -8.69
CA LEU A 69 2.82 -1.97 -8.13
C LEU A 69 2.78 -3.45 -8.59
N THR A 70 3.83 -4.18 -8.24
CA THR A 70 4.04 -5.59 -8.58
C THR A 70 4.43 -6.40 -7.35
N GLY A 71 4.41 -7.72 -7.49
CA GLY A 71 4.95 -8.64 -6.48
C GLY A 71 6.49 -8.69 -6.44
N HIS A 72 7.18 -7.98 -7.34
CA HIS A 72 8.63 -8.01 -7.46
C HIS A 72 9.30 -7.07 -6.45
N ILE A 73 10.19 -7.61 -5.62
CA ILE A 73 11.02 -6.84 -4.69
C ILE A 73 12.49 -7.23 -4.89
N TYR A 74 13.32 -6.25 -5.25
CA TYR A 74 14.73 -6.46 -5.59
C TYR A 74 15.69 -6.43 -4.38
N ALA A 75 15.28 -5.82 -3.26
CA ALA A 75 16.08 -5.73 -2.04
C ALA A 75 15.28 -6.30 -0.85
N ASN A 76 15.59 -7.54 -0.48
CA ASN A 76 14.88 -8.29 0.57
C ASN A 76 15.81 -8.58 1.73
N ASP A 77 15.85 -7.68 2.72
CA ASP A 77 16.57 -7.94 3.98
C ASP A 77 15.66 -8.55 5.05
N ASP A 78 14.33 -8.35 4.94
CA ASP A 78 13.35 -8.80 5.93
C ASP A 78 12.04 -9.27 5.28
N ALA A 79 11.61 -10.48 5.62
CA ALA A 79 10.36 -11.10 5.16
C ALA A 79 9.11 -10.38 5.71
N VAL A 80 9.22 -9.79 6.90
CA VAL A 80 8.12 -9.08 7.57
C VAL A 80 7.78 -7.81 6.78
N ARG A 81 8.78 -6.94 6.62
CA ARG A 81 8.70 -5.70 5.83
C ARG A 81 8.28 -5.92 4.37
N THR A 82 8.75 -7.00 3.75
CA THR A 82 8.42 -7.28 2.34
C THR A 82 6.98 -7.76 2.20
N SER A 83 6.46 -8.53 3.16
CA SER A 83 5.06 -8.95 3.15
C SER A 83 4.10 -7.77 3.32
N SER A 84 4.39 -6.84 4.25
CA SER A 84 3.61 -5.61 4.42
C SER A 84 3.70 -4.72 3.16
N LEU A 85 4.87 -4.58 2.55
CA LEU A 85 5.05 -3.84 1.30
C LEU A 85 4.18 -4.41 0.16
N ILE A 86 4.21 -5.73 -0.07
CA ILE A 86 3.44 -6.38 -1.13
C ILE A 86 1.94 -6.16 -0.91
N THR A 87 1.47 -6.27 0.34
CA THR A 87 0.05 -6.03 0.64
C THR A 87 -0.37 -4.59 0.33
N GLN A 88 0.48 -3.60 0.63
CA GLN A 88 0.22 -2.20 0.29
C GLN A 88 0.18 -1.96 -1.21
N ARG A 89 1.14 -2.52 -1.95
CA ARG A 89 1.16 -2.46 -3.42
C ARG A 89 -0.10 -3.05 -4.02
N LEU A 90 -0.56 -4.19 -3.50
CA LEU A 90 -1.79 -4.83 -3.94
C LEU A 90 -3.01 -3.95 -3.64
N LEU A 91 -3.14 -3.40 -2.44
CA LEU A 91 -4.24 -2.49 -2.08
C LEU A 91 -4.26 -1.27 -3.01
N THR A 92 -3.11 -0.66 -3.30
CA THR A 92 -3.01 0.47 -4.23
C THR A 92 -3.36 0.09 -5.66
N LYS A 93 -2.90 -1.07 -6.12
CA LYS A 93 -3.26 -1.57 -7.44
C LYS A 93 -4.78 -1.77 -7.57
N LEU A 94 -5.42 -2.37 -6.57
CA LEU A 94 -6.85 -2.65 -6.58
C LEU A 94 -7.71 -1.38 -6.49
N HIS A 95 -7.29 -0.35 -5.75
CA HIS A 95 -7.95 0.97 -5.76
C HIS A 95 -7.89 1.60 -7.15
N ARG A 96 -6.73 1.55 -7.81
CA ARG A 96 -6.54 2.10 -9.16
C ARG A 96 -7.32 1.38 -10.25
N GLN A 97 -7.42 0.06 -10.11
CA GLN A 97 -8.26 -0.77 -10.96
C GLN A 97 -9.75 -0.63 -10.64
N GLY A 98 -10.11 0.05 -9.54
CA GLY A 98 -11.50 0.23 -9.15
C GLY A 98 -12.17 -0.95 -8.49
N MET A 99 -11.38 -1.95 -8.14
CA MET A 99 -11.88 -3.14 -7.47
C MET A 99 -12.13 -2.85 -5.99
N LEU A 100 -11.32 -1.97 -5.39
CA LEU A 100 -11.53 -1.43 -4.06
C LEU A 100 -12.08 0.00 -4.16
N MET A 101 -12.95 0.34 -3.21
CA MET A 101 -13.57 1.65 -3.10
C MET A 101 -13.31 2.23 -1.72
N ARG A 102 -13.35 3.56 -1.62
CA ARG A 102 -13.29 4.25 -0.34
C ARG A 102 -14.64 4.14 0.37
N THR A 103 -14.59 3.83 1.66
CA THR A 103 -15.77 3.64 2.52
C THR A 103 -15.69 4.44 3.82
N MET A 104 -14.82 5.44 3.85
CA MET A 104 -14.61 6.31 5.01
C MET A 104 -14.66 7.77 4.60
N GLY A 105 -15.07 8.66 5.50
CA GLY A 105 -15.26 10.09 5.24
C GLY A 105 -16.74 10.48 5.15
N ALA A 106 -17.05 11.77 5.29
CA ALA A 106 -18.44 12.27 5.34
C ALA A 106 -19.21 12.02 4.03
N ASP A 107 -18.51 11.96 2.92
CA ASP A 107 -19.00 11.73 1.57
C ASP A 107 -19.21 10.25 1.22
N ALA A 108 -18.55 9.33 1.93
CA ALA A 108 -18.66 7.88 1.71
C ALA A 108 -19.42 7.14 2.84
N MET A 109 -20.26 7.85 3.60
CA MET A 109 -21.01 7.28 4.73
C MET A 109 -22.13 6.33 4.31
N CYS A 110 -22.84 6.66 3.23
CA CYS A 110 -24.01 5.89 2.77
C CYS A 110 -23.70 5.02 1.55
N GLU A 111 -22.72 5.43 0.74
CA GLU A 111 -22.32 4.72 -0.48
C GLU A 111 -20.80 4.74 -0.60
N LYS A 112 -20.24 3.67 -1.17
CA LYS A 112 -18.81 3.57 -1.45
C LYS A 112 -18.44 4.49 -2.61
N THR A 113 -17.37 5.25 -2.46
CA THR A 113 -16.92 6.20 -3.46
C THR A 113 -15.65 5.70 -4.13
N TRP A 114 -15.52 5.96 -5.44
CA TRP A 114 -14.27 5.71 -6.14
C TRP A 114 -13.17 6.63 -5.62
N GLU A 115 -12.00 6.07 -5.32
CA GLU A 115 -10.78 6.83 -4.99
C GLU A 115 -9.61 6.23 -5.77
N TYR A 116 -8.83 7.08 -6.45
CA TYR A 116 -7.70 6.59 -7.25
C TYR A 116 -6.49 6.20 -6.39
N PHE A 117 -6.24 6.98 -5.33
CA PHE A 117 -5.16 6.72 -4.38
C PHE A 117 -5.68 5.94 -3.18
N THR A 118 -4.87 5.04 -2.61
CA THR A 118 -5.31 4.26 -1.45
C THR A 118 -5.55 5.18 -0.26
N PRO A 119 -6.76 5.19 0.32
CA PRO A 119 -7.01 5.88 1.59
C PRO A 119 -6.28 5.14 2.71
N ARG A 120 -5.06 5.56 3.07
CA ARG A 120 -4.22 4.87 4.06
C ARG A 120 -4.92 4.68 5.40
N SER A 121 -5.69 5.67 5.83
CA SER A 121 -6.46 5.64 7.07
C SER A 121 -7.61 4.62 7.09
N GLN A 122 -7.98 4.05 5.93
CA GLN A 122 -9.04 3.02 5.84
C GLN A 122 -8.53 1.64 6.22
N TYR A 123 -7.22 1.42 6.09
CA TYR A 123 -6.62 0.09 6.21
C TYR A 123 -5.70 0.01 7.42
N ARG A 124 -5.74 -1.14 8.08
CA ARG A 124 -4.71 -1.61 9.00
C ARG A 124 -4.38 -3.04 8.64
N LEU A 125 -3.12 -3.40 8.83
CA LEU A 125 -2.64 -4.74 8.57
C LEU A 125 -2.49 -5.46 9.91
N SER A 126 -2.69 -6.77 9.87
CA SER A 126 -2.44 -7.65 11.02
C SER A 126 -1.57 -8.80 10.52
N MET A 127 -0.39 -8.96 11.10
CA MET A 127 0.46 -10.09 10.75
C MET A 127 0.06 -11.34 11.53
N LEU A 128 0.17 -12.49 10.85
CA LEU A 128 -0.09 -13.81 11.42
C LEU A 128 1.20 -14.54 11.82
N PHE A 129 2.29 -14.28 11.10
CA PHE A 129 3.62 -14.87 11.28
C PHE A 129 4.67 -13.78 10.97
N PRO A 130 5.82 -13.70 11.67
CA PRO A 130 6.35 -14.62 12.70
C PRO A 130 5.67 -14.50 14.07
N THR A 131 5.15 -13.33 14.42
CA THR A 131 4.40 -13.10 15.66
C THR A 131 3.01 -12.59 15.34
N PRO A 132 1.94 -13.22 15.87
CA PRO A 132 0.58 -12.80 15.56
C PRO A 132 0.22 -11.49 16.27
N GLU A 133 -0.17 -10.48 15.50
CA GLU A 133 -0.76 -9.24 16.00
C GLU A 133 -2.23 -9.48 16.39
N ALA A 134 -2.45 -10.20 17.49
CA ALA A 134 -3.80 -10.59 17.92
C ALA A 134 -4.29 -9.86 19.17
N LYS A 135 -3.38 -9.29 19.98
CA LYS A 135 -3.69 -8.70 21.29
C LYS A 135 -2.80 -7.49 21.57
N GLY A 136 -3.37 -6.48 22.20
CA GLY A 136 -2.68 -5.25 22.62
C GLY A 136 -3.26 -3.99 21.98
N PRO A 137 -2.81 -2.79 22.41
CA PRO A 137 -3.16 -1.53 21.76
C PRO A 137 -2.69 -1.46 20.29
N ASP A 138 -1.70 -2.28 19.93
CA ASP A 138 -1.07 -2.36 18.61
C ASP A 138 -1.51 -3.62 17.83
N CYS A 139 -2.73 -4.14 18.05
CA CYS A 139 -3.17 -5.39 17.41
C CYS A 139 -3.29 -5.32 15.88
N CYS A 140 -3.19 -4.14 15.29
CA CYS A 140 -3.08 -3.96 13.85
C CYS A 140 -2.21 -2.73 13.61
N HIS A 141 -1.08 -2.92 12.94
CA HIS A 141 -0.20 -1.83 12.54
C HIS A 141 -0.78 -1.01 11.39
N ARG A 142 -0.32 0.23 11.27
CA ARG A 142 -0.70 1.13 10.19
C ARG A 142 0.06 0.77 8.92
N LEU A 143 -0.43 1.20 7.77
CA LEU A 143 0.31 1.02 6.52
C LEU A 143 1.64 1.79 6.57
N GLY A 144 2.76 1.09 6.50
CA GLY A 144 4.10 1.66 6.46
C GLY A 144 4.74 1.80 7.83
N ASP A 145 4.13 1.22 8.86
CA ASP A 145 4.67 1.19 10.21
C ASP A 145 5.81 0.16 10.31
N SER A 146 6.84 0.45 11.09
CA SER A 146 7.94 -0.49 11.29
C SER A 146 7.54 -1.48 12.38
N VAL A 147 7.04 -2.65 11.97
CA VAL A 147 6.77 -3.77 12.90
C VAL A 147 8.00 -4.64 13.08
#